data_AF-A0AAP9DZX6-F1
#
_entry.id   AF-A0AAP9DZX6-F1
#
_cell.length_a   1.000
_cell.length_b   1.000
_cell.length_c   1.000
_cell.angle_alpha   90.00
_cell.angle_beta   90.00
_cell.angle_gamma   90.00
#
_symmetry.space_group_name_H-M   'P 1'
#
loop_
_entity.id
_entity.type
_entity.pdbx_description
1 polymer ?
#
loop_
_entity_poly.entity_id
_entity_poly.type
_entity_poly.pdbx_seq_one_letter_code
_entity_poly.pdbx_strand_id
1 'polypeptide(L)'
;MFTAALAGSVNIVDYNDEYLDEHFKDTESILYYNYQELNSLDRIETLYKNTELLEFMSHNARNVILSGHLWLHRAQQIIDAVKLHKLLH
;
A
#
# COMPACT_ATOMS: atom_id res chain seq x y z
N MET A 1 2.71 1.08 -6.99
CA MET A 1 1.82 1.39 -5.87
C MET A 1 2.43 2.41 -4.91
N PHE A 2 3.53 2.14 -4.20
CA PHE A 2 4.06 3.05 -3.15
C PHE A 2 4.24 4.52 -3.55
N THR A 3 4.82 4.82 -4.72
CA THR A 3 4.98 6.20 -5.21
C THR A 3 3.65 6.85 -5.57
N ALA A 4 2.72 6.09 -6.13
CA ALA A 4 1.37 6.55 -6.46
C ALA A 4 0.56 6.83 -5.18
N ALA A 5 0.61 5.95 -4.19
CA ALA A 5 0.03 6.17 -2.86
C ALA A 5 0.60 7.42 -2.20
N LEU A 6 1.93 7.61 -2.24
CA LEU A 6 2.57 8.81 -1.71
C LEU A 6 2.10 10.09 -2.40
N ALA A 7 1.82 10.03 -3.71
CA ALA A 7 1.27 11.13 -4.49
C ALA A 7 -0.23 11.38 -4.23
N GLY A 8 -0.91 10.53 -3.43
CA GLY A 8 -2.34 10.64 -3.14
C GLY A 8 -3.24 9.93 -4.15
N SER A 9 -2.72 8.94 -4.88
CA SER A 9 -3.55 8.08 -5.73
C SER A 9 -4.20 6.97 -4.91
N VAL A 10 -5.44 6.61 -5.26
CA VAL A 10 -6.05 5.34 -4.83
C VAL A 10 -5.44 4.21 -5.65
N ASN A 11 -5.02 3.14 -4.97
CA ASN A 11 -4.35 2.02 -5.61
C ASN A 11 -5.30 0.83 -5.68
N ILE A 12 -5.44 0.29 -6.90
CA ILE A 12 -6.12 -0.96 -7.17
C ILE A 12 -5.03 -1.98 -7.45
N VAL A 13 -5.02 -3.08 -6.72
CA VAL A 13 -3.93 -4.06 -6.72
C VAL A 13 -4.48 -5.47 -6.80
N ASP A 14 -3.80 -6.31 -7.58
CA ASP A 14 -4.12 -7.73 -7.68
C ASP A 14 -3.86 -8.40 -6.34
N TYR A 15 -4.82 -9.21 -5.86
CA TYR A 15 -4.71 -9.88 -4.57
C TYR A 15 -3.75 -11.07 -4.67
N ASN A 16 -2.47 -10.87 -4.34
CA ASN A 16 -1.48 -11.95 -4.39
C ASN A 16 -0.28 -11.83 -3.42
N ASP A 17 -0.33 -10.94 -2.42
CA ASP A 17 0.86 -10.62 -1.62
C ASP A 17 0.56 -10.48 -0.12
N GLU A 18 1.14 -11.37 0.69
CA GLU A 18 1.05 -11.40 2.16
C GLU A 18 1.54 -10.08 2.78
N TYR A 19 2.54 -9.44 2.16
CA TYR A 19 3.03 -8.13 2.60
C TYR A 19 1.94 -7.06 2.53
N LEU A 20 1.08 -7.11 1.51
CA LEU A 20 0.01 -6.13 1.38
C LEU A 20 -1.04 -6.32 2.47
N ASP A 21 -1.34 -7.56 2.87
CA ASP A 21 -2.30 -7.86 3.93
C ASP A 21 -1.81 -7.42 5.32
N GLU A 22 -0.51 -7.46 5.57
CA GLU A 22 0.08 -6.99 6.83
C GLU A 22 0.04 -5.47 6.99
N HIS A 23 0.13 -4.73 5.88
CA HIS A 23 0.35 -3.28 5.90
C HIS A 23 -0.81 -2.44 5.39
N PHE A 24 -1.66 -3.02 4.54
CA PHE A 24 -2.78 -2.34 3.91
C PHE A 24 -4.08 -3.07 4.23
N LYS A 25 -5.19 -2.35 4.07
CA LYS A 25 -6.52 -2.85 4.33
C LYS A 25 -7.39 -2.60 3.13
N ASP A 26 -8.07 -3.66 2.71
CA ASP A 26 -9.01 -3.59 1.60
C ASP A 26 -10.11 -2.57 1.90
N THR A 27 -10.48 -1.78 0.90
CA THR A 27 -11.47 -0.68 0.97
C THR A 27 -11.17 0.44 1.99
N GLU A 28 -10.08 0.36 2.75
CA GLU A 28 -9.63 1.41 3.67
C GLU A 28 -8.39 2.14 3.17
N SER A 29 -7.41 1.43 2.59
CA SER A 29 -6.16 2.03 2.10
C SER A 29 -5.76 1.56 0.69
N ILE A 30 -6.29 0.43 0.24
CA ILE A 30 -6.19 -0.06 -1.14
C ILE A 30 -7.48 -0.75 -1.54
N LEU A 31 -7.70 -0.95 -2.84
CA LEU A 31 -8.74 -1.85 -3.32
C LEU A 31 -8.07 -3.10 -3.87
N TYR A 32 -8.35 -4.25 -3.26
CA TYR A 32 -7.98 -5.52 -3.84
C TYR A 32 -8.91 -5.87 -5.00
N TYR A 33 -8.28 -6.38 -6.06
CA TYR A 33 -8.90 -6.75 -7.31
C TYR A 33 -8.45 -8.15 -7.68
N ASN A 34 -9.35 -8.94 -8.27
CA ASN A 34 -9.01 -10.21 -8.90
C ASN A 34 -9.64 -10.24 -10.30
N TYR A 35 -8.81 -10.35 -11.35
CA TYR A 35 -9.29 -10.37 -12.74
C TYR A 35 -10.15 -11.61 -13.06
N GLN A 36 -9.97 -12.69 -12.33
CA GLN A 36 -10.73 -13.93 -12.50
C GLN A 36 -12.14 -13.83 -11.88
N GLU A 37 -12.39 -12.81 -11.06
CA GLU A 37 -13.67 -12.57 -10.42
C GLU A 37 -14.52 -11.59 -11.25
N LEU A 38 -15.63 -12.08 -11.79
CA LEU A 38 -16.57 -11.31 -12.61
C LEU A 38 -17.08 -10.03 -11.92
N ASN A 39 -17.21 -10.04 -10.60
CA ASN A 39 -17.79 -8.94 -9.83
C ASN A 39 -16.78 -7.83 -9.47
N SER A 40 -15.50 -8.00 -9.82
CA SER A 40 -14.46 -7.04 -9.48
C SER A 40 -14.66 -5.67 -10.16
N LEU A 41 -15.34 -5.63 -11.32
CA LEU A 41 -15.66 -4.39 -12.02
C LEU A 41 -16.68 -3.54 -11.26
N ASP A 42 -17.69 -4.16 -10.64
CA ASP A 42 -18.73 -3.44 -9.88
C ASP A 42 -18.15 -2.70 -8.68
N ARG A 43 -17.12 -3.28 -8.04
CA ARG A 43 -16.40 -2.67 -6.93
C ARG A 43 -15.67 -1.40 -7.39
N ILE A 44 -15.02 -1.45 -8.55
CA ILE A 44 -14.30 -0.30 -9.13
C ILE A 44 -15.29 0.81 -9.50
N GLU A 45 -16.42 0.47 -10.13
CA GLU A 45 -17.46 1.45 -10.47
C GLU A 45 -18.04 2.12 -9.23
N THR A 46 -18.32 1.34 -8.18
CA THR A 46 -18.86 1.85 -6.92
C THR A 46 -17.89 2.82 -6.27
N LEU A 47 -16.60 2.46 -6.25
CA LEU A 47 -15.54 3.31 -5.73
C LEU A 47 -15.41 4.61 -6.55
N TYR A 48 -15.43 4.52 -7.88
CA TYR A 48 -15.30 5.69 -8.76
C TYR A 48 -16.44 6.71 -8.58
N LYS A 49 -17.63 6.25 -8.19
CA LYS A 49 -18.80 7.10 -7.93
C LYS A 49 -18.80 7.73 -6.52
N ASN A 50 -17.85 7.37 -5.66
CA ASN A 50 -17.80 7.82 -4.27
C ASN A 50 -16.51 8.61 -3.97
N THR A 51 -16.59 9.92 -4.16
CA THR A 51 -15.45 10.85 -3.94
C THR A 51 -14.95 10.84 -2.50
N GLU A 52 -15.83 10.80 -1.50
CA GLU A 52 -15.43 10.78 -0.08
C GLU A 52 -14.62 9.52 0.23
N LEU A 53 -15.04 8.37 -0.29
CA LEU A 53 -14.31 7.12 -0.13
C LEU A 53 -12.95 7.16 -0.84
N LEU A 54 -12.88 7.73 -2.05
CA LEU A 54 -11.63 7.90 -2.77
C LEU A 54 -10.62 8.76 -1.99
N GLU A 55 -11.08 9.88 -1.42
CA GLU A 55 -10.25 10.77 -0.60
C GLU A 55 -9.77 10.05 0.67
N PHE A 56 -10.68 9.39 1.39
CA PHE A 56 -10.37 8.60 2.57
C PHE A 56 -9.31 7.53 2.28
N MET A 57 -9.50 6.74 1.22
CA MET A 57 -8.57 5.69 0.83
C MET A 57 -7.21 6.25 0.45
N SER A 58 -7.17 7.33 -0.34
CA SER A 58 -5.90 7.95 -0.75
C SER A 58 -5.10 8.48 0.44
N HIS A 59 -5.78 9.05 1.44
CA HIS A 59 -5.17 9.57 2.65
C HIS A 59 -4.58 8.42 3.49
N ASN A 60 -5.34 7.35 3.68
CA ASN A 60 -4.88 6.19 4.44
C ASN A 60 -3.71 5.48 3.75
N ALA A 61 -3.79 5.27 2.44
CA ALA A 61 -2.69 4.69 1.65
C ALA A 61 -1.40 5.48 1.86
N ARG A 62 -1.49 6.81 1.75
CA ARG A 62 -0.36 7.72 1.95
C ARG A 62 0.21 7.63 3.35
N ASN A 63 -0.63 7.55 4.38
CA ASN A 63 -0.20 7.43 5.77
C ASN A 63 0.57 6.13 6.03
N VAL A 64 0.14 5.01 5.44
CA VAL A 64 0.89 3.74 5.49
C VAL A 64 2.30 3.92 4.88
N ILE A 65 2.42 4.63 3.76
CA ILE A 65 3.73 4.86 3.13
C ILE A 65 4.62 5.74 3.99
N LEU A 66 4.06 6.83 4.52
CA LEU A 66 4.79 7.80 5.34
C LEU A 66 5.29 7.17 6.65
N SER A 67 4.56 6.22 7.23
CA SER A 67 4.94 5.58 8.49
C SER A 67 6.04 4.53 8.33
N GLY A 68 6.05 3.78 7.22
CA GLY A 68 6.88 2.57 7.11
C GLY A 68 7.74 2.43 5.85
N HIS A 69 7.48 3.19 4.78
CA HIS A 69 7.99 2.83 3.45
C HIS A 69 8.73 3.95 2.72
N LEU A 70 9.11 5.01 3.44
CA LEU A 70 10.03 6.00 2.92
C LEU A 70 11.42 5.40 2.67
N TRP A 71 12.12 5.94 1.67
CA TRP A 71 13.50 5.54 1.35
C TRP A 71 14.42 5.67 2.57
N LEU A 72 14.20 6.71 3.39
CA LEU A 72 14.96 6.93 4.62
C LEU A 72 14.85 5.75 5.60
N HIS A 73 13.64 5.19 5.77
CA HIS A 73 13.41 4.06 6.67
C HIS A 73 14.16 2.82 6.17
N ARG A 74 14.08 2.55 4.86
CA ARG A 74 14.78 1.41 4.23
C ARG A 74 16.30 1.56 4.31
N ALA A 75 16.82 2.76 4.06
CA ALA A 75 18.25 3.03 4.17
C ALA A 75 18.77 2.80 5.60
N GLN A 76 18.01 3.22 6.60
CA GLN A 76 18.36 3.00 8.01
C GLN A 76 18.41 1.50 8.35
N GLN A 77 17.42 0.72 7.92
CA GLN A 77 17.40 -0.74 8.13
C GLN A 77 18.63 -1.44 7.53
N ILE A 78 19.06 -1.04 6.32
CA ILE A 78 20.27 -1.59 5.68
C ILE A 78 21.52 -1.25 6.50
N ILE A 79 21.64 0.00 6.95
CA ILE A 79 22.77 0.43 7.79
C ILE A 79 22.83 -0.39 9.07
N ASP A 80 21.69 -0.62 9.72
CA ASP A 80 21.62 -1.37 10.97
C ASP A 80 21.96 -2.86 10.76
N ALA A 81 21.50 -3.47 9.66
CA ALA A 81 21.88 -4.83 9.29
C ALA A 81 23.39 -4.97 9.03
N VAL A 82 24.01 -4.01 8.33
CA VAL A 82 25.46 -3.99 8.08
C VAL A 82 26.24 -3.83 9.39
N LYS A 83 25.80 -2.96 10.30
CA LYS A 83 26.42 -2.80 11.63
C LYS A 83 26.31 -4.08 12.45
N LEU A 84 25.14 -4.72 12.47
CA LEU A 84 24.94 -5.97 13.18
C LEU A 84 25.85 -7.08 12.64
N HIS A 85 25.97 -7.21 11.31
CA HIS A 85 26.87 -8.19 10.70
C HIS A 85 28.33 -7.97 11.11
N LYS A 86 28.81 -6.72 11.14
CA LYS A 86 30.16 -6.37 11.62
C LYS A 86 30.40 -6.63 13.11
N LEU A 87 29.35 -6.77 13.92
CA LEU A 87 29.46 -7.13 15.34
C LEU A 87 29.51 -8.65 15.54
N LEU A 88 28.94 -9.41 14.61
CA LEU A 88 28.81 -10.87 14.67
C LEU A 88 29.93 -11.61 13.92
N HIS A 89 30.72 -10.92 13.10
CA HIS A 89 31.86 -11.42 12.34
C HIS A 89 33.07 -10.49 12.49
#